data_AF-A0A1C1A410-F1
#
_entry.id   AF-A0A1C1A410-F1
#
_cell.length_a   1.000
_cell.length_b   1.000
_cell.length_c   1.000
_cell.angle_alpha   90.00
_cell.angle_beta   90.00
_cell.angle_gamma   90.00
#
_symmetry.space_group_name_H-M   'P 1'
#
loop_
_entity.id
_entity.type
_entity.pdbx_description
1 polymer ?
#
loop_
_entity_poly.entity_id
_entity_poly.type
_entity_poly.pdbx_seq_one_letter_code
_entity_poly.pdbx_strand_id
1 'polypeptide(L)'
;MAKIASQEHAFSGALGDLGIHKVDLLQWLLVDRFSEVGALCSTLHKPTNVDDHALLLLKTSNGNAGSLTASWTYYAKEINTTILFSEKGIVIIGTDPSFGVIVEYQDGSRECYDTTTIGN
;
A
#
# COMPACT_ATOMS: atom_id res chain seq x y z
N MET A 1 -12.06 -9.32 8.17
CA MET A 1 -11.60 -8.51 9.31
C MET A 1 -10.38 -9.16 9.92
N ALA A 2 -9.18 -8.61 9.68
CA ALA A 2 -7.99 -9.01 10.42
C ALA A 2 -8.21 -8.67 11.90
N LYS A 3 -8.12 -9.67 12.79
CA LYS A 3 -8.11 -9.44 14.23
C LYS A 3 -6.84 -8.68 14.56
N ILE A 4 -6.96 -7.43 14.99
CA ILE A 4 -5.86 -6.62 15.49
C ILE A 4 -5.16 -7.44 16.59
N ALA A 5 -3.90 -7.79 16.36
CA ALA A 5 -3.13 -8.63 17.27
C ALA A 5 -3.00 -7.95 18.66
N SER A 6 -3.16 -8.73 19.73
CA SER A 6 -2.91 -8.29 21.10
C SER A 6 -1.44 -7.88 21.29
N GLN A 7 -1.19 -7.00 22.26
CA GLN A 7 0.11 -6.38 22.57
C GLN A 7 1.29 -7.38 22.68
N GLU A 8 1.02 -8.63 23.09
CA GLU A 8 2.04 -9.70 23.20
C GLU A 8 2.40 -10.40 21.87
N HIS A 9 1.64 -10.19 20.78
CA HIS A 9 1.85 -10.87 19.49
C HIS A 9 2.18 -9.90 18.33
N ALA A 10 2.17 -8.59 18.56
CA ALA A 10 2.50 -7.59 17.56
C ALA A 10 4.02 -7.45 17.40
N PHE A 11 4.66 -8.42 16.72
CA PHE A 11 6.12 -8.44 16.61
C PHE A 11 6.68 -7.44 15.58
N SER A 12 5.85 -6.94 14.66
CA SER A 12 6.31 -6.22 13.45
C SER A 12 5.65 -4.84 13.22
N GLY A 13 4.78 -4.38 14.12
CA GLY A 13 4.09 -3.08 14.00
C GLY A 13 3.14 -2.97 12.81
N ALA A 14 2.58 -1.78 12.60
CA ALA A 14 1.71 -1.50 11.46
C ALA A 14 2.46 -1.65 10.13
N LEU A 15 3.74 -1.27 10.09
CA LEU A 15 4.60 -1.48 8.91
C LEU A 15 4.73 -2.96 8.55
N GLY A 16 4.98 -3.82 9.52
CA GLY A 16 5.13 -5.25 9.26
C GLY A 16 3.81 -5.98 9.02
N ASP A 17 2.72 -5.53 9.64
CA ASP A 17 1.39 -6.12 9.47
C ASP A 17 0.72 -5.70 8.15
N LEU A 18 0.78 -4.41 7.81
CA LEU A 18 0.10 -3.85 6.63
C LEU A 18 1.06 -3.51 5.49
N GLY A 19 2.21 -2.93 5.82
CA GLY A 19 3.17 -2.42 4.84
C GLY A 19 3.86 -3.55 4.05
N ILE A 20 4.11 -4.70 4.65
CA ILE A 20 4.81 -5.82 3.99
C ILE A 20 4.11 -6.28 2.71
N HIS A 21 2.78 -6.34 2.73
CA HIS A 21 1.98 -6.74 1.57
C HIS A 21 2.06 -5.71 0.44
N LYS A 22 2.10 -4.42 0.79
CA LYS A 22 2.26 -3.34 -0.20
C LYS A 22 3.66 -3.33 -0.79
N VAL A 23 4.69 -3.59 0.01
CA VAL A 23 6.08 -3.71 -0.46
C VAL A 23 6.23 -4.89 -1.42
N ASP A 24 5.66 -6.05 -1.10
CA ASP A 24 5.69 -7.23 -1.97
C ASP A 24 4.95 -6.98 -3.30
N LEU A 25 3.71 -6.47 -3.22
CA LEU A 25 2.91 -6.12 -4.40
C LEU A 25 3.64 -5.15 -5.32
N LEU A 26 4.24 -4.09 -4.78
CA LEU A 26 4.97 -3.11 -5.59
C LEU A 26 6.18 -3.73 -6.29
N GLN A 27 6.95 -4.57 -5.60
CA GLN A 27 8.11 -5.23 -6.22
C GLN A 27 7.67 -6.22 -7.31
N TRP A 28 6.54 -6.91 -7.11
CA TRP A 28 5.97 -7.79 -8.12
C TRP A 28 5.48 -7.01 -9.35
N LEU A 29 4.71 -5.93 -9.15
CA LEU A 29 4.18 -5.09 -10.23
C LEU A 29 5.28 -4.40 -11.03
N LEU A 30 6.31 -3.89 -10.35
CA LEU A 30 7.41 -3.16 -10.98
C LEU A 30 8.49 -4.10 -11.53
N VAL A 31 8.46 -5.38 -11.18
CA VAL A 31 9.52 -6.36 -11.47
C VAL A 31 10.90 -5.80 -11.07
N ASP A 32 10.93 -5.12 -9.93
CA ASP A 32 12.08 -4.37 -9.43
C ASP A 32 12.13 -4.42 -7.90
N ARG A 33 13.30 -4.22 -7.32
CA ARG A 33 13.54 -4.32 -5.87
C ARG A 33 13.84 -2.95 -5.29
N PHE A 34 13.34 -2.69 -4.08
CA PHE A 34 13.70 -1.48 -3.34
C PHE A 34 15.18 -1.50 -2.93
N SER A 35 15.88 -0.40 -3.20
CA SER A 35 17.31 -0.21 -2.95
C SER A 35 17.59 0.86 -1.90
N GLU A 36 16.72 1.87 -1.79
CA GLU A 36 16.82 2.95 -0.79
C GLU A 36 15.48 3.16 -0.09
N VAL A 37 15.52 3.33 1.24
CA VAL A 37 14.34 3.54 2.08
C VAL A 37 14.64 4.63 3.12
N GLY A 38 13.74 5.61 3.22
CA GLY A 38 13.65 6.54 4.34
C GLY A 38 12.31 6.36 5.05
N ALA A 39 12.28 6.39 6.37
CA ALA A 39 11.05 6.14 7.13
C ALA A 39 10.93 7.02 8.38
N LEU A 40 9.68 7.39 8.70
CA LEU A 40 9.26 7.91 9.98
C LEU A 40 8.27 6.91 10.59
N CYS A 41 8.69 6.23 11.66
CA CYS A 41 7.87 5.28 12.38
C CYS A 41 7.54 5.84 13.77
N SER A 42 6.29 5.66 14.20
CA SER A 42 5.78 6.23 15.44
C SER A 42 4.71 5.35 16.07
N THR A 43 4.56 5.49 17.38
CA THR A 43 3.43 4.96 18.14
C THR A 43 2.58 6.16 18.56
N LEU A 44 1.49 6.41 17.83
CA LEU A 44 0.66 7.60 17.97
C LEU A 44 -0.46 7.42 19.01
N HIS A 45 -1.08 6.24 19.10
CA HIS A 45 -2.24 6.05 19.99
C HIS A 45 -2.37 4.64 20.59
N LYS A 46 -2.00 3.58 19.87
CA LYS A 46 -2.11 2.21 20.38
C LYS A 46 -1.08 2.00 21.52
N PRO A 47 -1.46 1.42 22.66
CA PRO A 47 -0.51 1.12 23.74
C PRO A 47 0.32 -0.10 23.34
N THR A 48 1.38 0.13 22.55
CA THR A 48 2.25 -0.91 22.00
C THR A 48 3.71 -0.45 22.03
N ASN A 49 4.65 -1.38 21.91
CA ASN A 49 6.10 -1.13 21.82
C ASN A 49 6.62 -1.13 20.37
N VAL A 50 5.75 -1.40 19.39
CA VAL A 50 6.04 -1.31 17.95
C VAL A 50 5.34 -0.10 17.33
N ASP A 51 5.64 0.21 16.07
CA ASP A 51 4.92 1.28 15.37
C ASP A 51 3.44 0.93 15.21
N ASP A 52 2.58 1.93 15.36
CA ASP A 52 1.18 1.87 14.93
C ASP A 52 0.92 2.80 13.72
N HIS A 53 1.95 3.53 13.31
CA HIS A 53 1.97 4.42 12.17
C HIS A 53 3.39 4.54 11.59
N ALA A 54 3.53 4.30 10.30
CA ALA A 54 4.77 4.41 9.55
C ALA A 54 4.55 5.11 8.20
N LEU A 55 5.39 6.10 7.90
CA LEU A 55 5.48 6.79 6.61
C LEU A 55 6.84 6.52 5.97
N LEU A 56 6.84 5.99 4.75
CA LEU A 56 8.02 5.55 4.04
C LEU A 56 8.16 6.30 2.72
N LEU A 57 9.40 6.62 2.38
CA LEU A 57 9.87 6.99 1.05
C LEU A 57 10.73 5.84 0.53
N LEU A 58 10.40 5.36 -0.66
CA LEU A 58 10.98 4.16 -1.25
C LEU A 58 11.55 4.48 -2.62
N LYS A 59 12.72 3.93 -2.95
CA LYS A 59 13.29 3.98 -4.29
C LYS A 59 13.76 2.60 -4.71
N THR A 60 13.49 2.24 -5.96
CA THR A 60 13.87 0.95 -6.55
C THR A 60 15.24 1.00 -7.21
N SER A 61 15.79 -0.16 -7.56
CA SER A 61 17.10 -0.29 -8.19
C SER A 61 17.15 0.38 -9.57
N ASN A 62 16.04 0.35 -10.32
CA ASN A 62 15.92 1.06 -11.60
C ASN A 62 15.52 2.54 -11.46
N GLY A 63 15.41 3.06 -10.23
CA GLY A 63 15.20 4.48 -9.97
C GLY A 63 13.74 4.93 -9.85
N ASN A 64 12.77 4.02 -9.84
CA ASN A 64 11.38 4.37 -9.52
C ASN A 64 11.29 4.82 -8.07
N ALA A 65 10.53 5.86 -7.78
CA ALA A 65 10.38 6.39 -6.42
C ALA A 65 8.90 6.58 -6.04
N GLY A 66 8.60 6.43 -4.77
CA GLY A 66 7.24 6.60 -4.26
C GLY A 66 7.18 6.65 -2.74
N SER A 67 5.95 6.75 -2.24
CA SER A 67 5.66 6.76 -0.80
C SER A 67 4.75 5.62 -0.41
N LEU A 68 4.91 5.12 0.80
CA LEU A 68 4.04 4.11 1.40
C LEU A 68 3.69 4.55 2.83
N THR A 69 2.41 4.45 3.21
CA THR A 69 1.97 4.66 4.59
C THR A 69 1.29 3.40 5.11
N ALA A 70 1.70 2.95 6.28
CA ALA A 70 1.06 1.86 7.01
C ALA A 70 0.58 2.39 8.37
N SER A 71 -0.70 2.20 8.70
CA SER A 71 -1.29 2.84 9.88
C SER A 71 -2.45 2.03 10.46
N TRP A 72 -2.40 1.74 11.75
CA TRP A 72 -3.52 1.22 12.54
C TRP A 72 -4.41 2.32 13.12
N THR A 73 -4.05 3.59 12.90
CA THR A 73 -4.70 4.76 13.49
C THR A 73 -5.61 5.51 12.49
N TYR A 74 -5.78 4.98 11.28
CA TYR A 74 -6.76 5.47 10.31
C TYR A 74 -8.16 4.94 10.63
N TYR A 75 -8.82 5.55 11.62
CA TYR A 75 -10.06 5.01 12.21
C TYR A 75 -11.31 5.12 11.33
N ALA A 76 -11.37 6.08 10.41
CA ALA A 76 -12.61 6.37 9.68
C ALA A 76 -12.95 5.29 8.64
N LYS A 77 -11.95 4.81 7.91
CA LYS A 77 -12.10 3.78 6.88
C LYS A 77 -10.76 3.13 6.60
N GLU A 78 -10.81 1.88 6.14
CA GLU A 78 -9.65 1.24 5.54
C GLU A 78 -9.27 1.97 4.25
N ILE A 79 -7.98 2.26 4.08
CA ILE A 79 -7.42 2.83 2.86
C ILE A 79 -6.39 1.82 2.35
N ASN A 80 -6.77 1.04 1.33
CA ASN A 80 -5.94 -0.01 0.75
C ASN A 80 -5.56 0.31 -0.70
N THR A 81 -5.24 1.58 -0.95
CA THR A 81 -5.00 2.11 -2.29
C THR A 81 -3.55 1.93 -2.75
N THR A 82 -3.36 1.70 -4.04
CA THR A 82 -2.07 1.80 -4.73
C THR A 82 -2.27 2.60 -6.01
N ILE A 83 -1.42 3.60 -6.24
CA ILE A 83 -1.45 4.44 -7.44
C ILE A 83 -0.08 4.39 -8.09
N LEU A 84 -0.03 4.03 -9.37
CA LEU A 84 1.18 4.01 -10.18
C LEU A 84 1.07 5.09 -11.25
N PHE A 85 2.05 6.00 -11.26
CA PHE A 85 2.18 7.00 -12.29
C PHE A 85 3.15 6.49 -13.35
N SER A 86 2.64 6.23 -14.54
CA SER A 86 3.36 5.60 -15.64
C SER A 86 3.44 6.53 -16.85
N GLU A 87 4.30 6.20 -17.81
CA GLU A 87 4.54 7.04 -18.99
C GLU A 87 3.29 7.28 -19.85
N LYS A 88 2.34 6.34 -19.86
CA LYS A 88 1.12 6.39 -20.70
C LYS A 88 -0.14 6.79 -19.94
N GLY A 89 -0.05 6.95 -18.62
CA GLY A 89 -1.24 7.13 -17.79
C GLY A 89 -1.03 6.71 -16.34
N ILE A 90 -2.14 6.54 -15.62
CA ILE A 90 -2.19 6.21 -14.20
C ILE A 90 -2.90 4.88 -14.02
N VAL A 91 -2.31 3.99 -13.22
CA VAL A 91 -2.98 2.77 -12.75
C VAL A 91 -3.40 2.98 -11.30
N ILE A 92 -4.67 2.77 -11.02
CA ILE A 92 -5.27 2.96 -9.70
C ILE A 92 -5.85 1.62 -9.25
N ILE A 93 -5.45 1.17 -8.05
CA ILE A 93 -5.84 -0.12 -7.48
C ILE A 93 -6.46 0.12 -6.11
N GLY A 94 -7.62 -0.50 -5.84
CA GLY A 94 -8.24 -0.52 -4.51
C GLY A 94 -8.84 0.82 -4.06
N THR A 95 -9.31 1.65 -4.98
CA THR A 95 -10.02 2.92 -4.68
C THR A 95 -11.51 2.89 -4.95
N ASP A 96 -11.96 2.06 -5.89
CA ASP A 96 -13.33 2.04 -6.38
C ASP A 96 -14.05 0.79 -5.85
N PRO A 97 -15.31 0.92 -5.38
CA PRO A 97 -16.07 -0.20 -4.81
C PRO A 97 -16.53 -1.23 -5.86
N SER A 98 -16.57 -0.84 -7.15
CA SER A 98 -17.01 -1.68 -8.26
C SER A 98 -15.85 -2.22 -9.09
N PHE A 99 -14.75 -1.46 -9.19
CA PHE A 99 -13.60 -1.82 -10.01
C PHE A 99 -12.32 -1.92 -9.18
N GLY A 100 -11.72 -3.11 -9.14
CA GLY A 100 -10.49 -3.34 -8.40
C GLY A 100 -9.27 -2.67 -9.03
N VAL A 101 -9.27 -2.53 -10.36
CA VAL A 101 -8.21 -1.86 -11.12
C VAL A 101 -8.83 -0.90 -12.13
N ILE A 102 -8.29 0.31 -12.19
CA ILE A 102 -8.65 1.35 -13.14
C ILE A 102 -7.37 1.82 -13.82
N VAL A 103 -7.39 1.94 -15.15
CA VAL A 103 -6.32 2.54 -15.95
C VAL A 103 -6.86 3.79 -16.62
N GLU A 104 -6.23 4.93 -16.34
CA GLU A 104 -6.55 6.22 -16.96
C GLU A 104 -5.40 6.62 -17.89
N TYR A 105 -5.70 6.74 -19.18
CA TYR A 105 -4.72 7.07 -20.21
C TYR A 105 -4.60 8.59 -20.41
N GLN A 106 -3.47 9.03 -20.97
CA GLN A 106 -3.21 10.45 -21.25
C GLN A 106 -4.22 11.08 -22.23
N ASP A 107 -4.83 10.29 -23.11
CA ASP A 107 -5.84 10.76 -24.06
C ASP A 107 -7.24 10.93 -23.43
N GLY A 108 -7.36 10.66 -22.13
CA GLY A 108 -8.61 10.73 -21.37
C GLY A 108 -9.47 9.48 -21.46
N SER A 109 -9.06 8.46 -22.22
CA SER A 109 -9.72 7.16 -22.21
C SER A 109 -9.46 6.41 -20.90
N ARG A 110 -10.38 5.50 -20.54
CA ARG A 110 -10.35 4.77 -19.28
C ARG A 110 -10.74 3.31 -19.47
N GLU A 111 -9.98 2.42 -18.86
CA GLU A 111 -10.29 0.99 -18.74
C GLU A 111 -10.56 0.65 -17.27
N CYS A 112 -11.62 -0.11 -17.02
CA CYS A 112 -12.02 -0.54 -15.69
C CYS A 112 -12.12 -2.06 -15.64
N TYR A 113 -11.48 -2.67 -14.65
CA TYR A 113 -11.47 -4.12 -14.48
C TYR A 113 -12.12 -4.49 -13.15
N ASP A 114 -13.14 -5.34 -13.23
CA ASP A 114 -13.74 -5.97 -12.06
C ASP A 114 -12.87 -7.15 -11.62
N THR A 115 -12.34 -7.07 -10.39
CA THR A 115 -11.52 -8.13 -9.80
C THR A 115 -12.30 -9.01 -8.83
N THR A 116 -13.59 -8.75 -8.61
CA THR A 116 -14.45 -9.52 -7.70
C THR A 116 -14.85 -10.87 -8.29
N THR A 117 -14.81 -11.03 -9.61
CA THR A 117 -15.22 -12.27 -10.29
C THR A 117 -14.11 -13.34 -10.34
N ILE A 118 -12.86 -13.01 -9.98
CA ILE A 118 -11.70 -13.90 -10.13
C ILE A 118 -11.60 -14.90 -8.94
N GLY A 119 -12.57 -14.90 -8.03
CA GLY A 119 -12.57 -15.66 -6.79
C GLY A 119 -13.62 -16.78 -6.65
N ASN A 120 -14.21 -17.28 -7.74
CA ASN A 120 -15.11 -18.45 -7.72
C ASN A 120 -14.50 -19.66 -8.44
#